data_AF-A0A9W8MLL8-F1
#
_entry.id   AF-A0A9W8MLL8-F1
#
_cell.length_a   1.000
_cell.length_b   1.000
_cell.length_c   1.000
_cell.angle_alpha   90.00
_cell.angle_beta   90.00
_cell.angle_gamma   90.00
#
_symmetry.space_group_name_H-M   'P 1'
#
loop_
_entity.id
_entity.type
_entity.pdbx_description
1 polymer ?
#
loop_
_entity_poly.entity_id
_entity_poly.type
_entity_poly.pdbx_seq_one_letter_code
_entity_poly.pdbx_strand_id
1 'polypeptide(L)'
;MDELFAGAEDWDLDDYVPSPKKPSPKKVARQPQIQSGSVKAPYEPESYARCIVDAVIEVELNGRWSKQLDVHIDKQAKDARVIYLQDDWYDTDVRPGDIVNAIGHFDLSSGRPIIKITAQTNLLILHPDILLTATALSNAPQCARKPLLSSLVRASNDITPALVWGNMLHEVMQNCLVEKCWDEQWINERIDEVLLNGLGMLLALNVSVETARTELRRRAVGLGIFKDRYIADVPKSEAILSDTRSRSNDSEMLLAIPQLHEIEEDIWSPKYGLKGKVDATVEAVIAEKPSTVSKNTVMNNYFSKSTAFPPSTPTLTSGPRPFEIKTGRSLAGLEHRAQTMLYTLLASERYGTDVPDGLLYYTQTDTVVRVPRSRNELRGLVVARNDLAGYMIKRIGRENEVPAHKRNKTEPEQKDIEEIGMHAEPFLPPPIDSEHACRRTRVEVAEVGESAESWGFGV
;
A
#
# COMPACT_ATOMS: atom_id res chain seq x y z
N MET A 1 10.73 38.67 3.99
CA MET A 1 10.83 37.52 3.08
C MET A 1 11.63 36.38 3.70
N ASP A 2 12.48 36.66 4.70
CA ASP A 2 13.29 35.66 5.41
C ASP A 2 12.63 35.02 6.64
N GLU A 3 11.36 35.34 6.96
CA GLU A 3 10.59 34.68 8.05
C GLU A 3 9.65 33.58 7.54
N LEU A 4 9.60 33.32 6.23
CA LEU A 4 8.75 32.26 5.65
C LEU A 4 9.47 30.90 5.54
N PHE A 5 10.76 30.84 5.87
CA PHE A 5 11.60 29.64 5.73
C PHE A 5 12.23 29.16 7.05
N ALA A 6 12.03 29.86 8.17
CA ALA A 6 12.51 29.41 9.47
C ALA A 6 11.63 28.24 9.98
N GLY A 7 12.10 27.01 9.80
CA GLY A 7 11.38 25.78 10.16
C GLY A 7 11.32 24.71 9.06
N ALA A 8 11.90 24.99 7.88
CA ALA A 8 12.06 24.00 6.81
C ALA A 8 13.40 23.24 6.88
N GLU A 9 14.19 23.43 7.95
CA GLU A 9 15.59 22.95 8.04
C GLU A 9 15.74 21.50 8.55
N ASP A 10 14.66 20.84 8.97
CA ASP A 10 14.67 19.42 9.39
C ASP A 10 14.06 18.45 8.35
N TRP A 11 13.82 18.92 7.13
CA TRP A 11 13.50 18.05 5.99
C TRP A 11 14.77 17.39 5.47
N ASP A 12 15.21 16.34 6.15
CA ASP A 12 16.32 15.56 5.63
C ASP A 12 15.85 14.72 4.43
N LEU A 13 16.34 15.19 3.29
CA LEU A 13 16.13 14.80 1.91
C LEU A 13 16.89 13.51 1.53
N ASP A 14 17.04 12.54 2.44
CA ASP A 14 17.84 11.34 2.16
C ASP A 14 17.06 10.19 1.48
N ASP A 15 15.74 10.33 1.31
CA ASP A 15 14.99 9.59 0.26
C ASP A 15 15.16 10.24 -1.13
N TYR A 16 15.87 11.39 -1.21
CA TYR A 16 16.17 12.11 -2.44
C TYR A 16 17.65 11.97 -2.81
N VAL A 17 18.07 10.75 -3.12
CA VAL A 17 18.96 10.60 -4.27
C VAL A 17 18.02 10.53 -5.48
N PRO A 18 17.93 11.58 -6.32
CA PRO A 18 17.32 11.40 -7.62
C PRO A 18 18.11 10.28 -8.29
N SER A 19 17.49 9.10 -8.41
CA SER A 19 17.97 8.14 -9.38
C SER A 19 18.10 8.91 -10.68
N PRO A 20 19.27 8.89 -11.35
CA PRO A 20 19.41 9.55 -12.65
C PRO A 20 18.20 9.14 -13.48
N LYS A 21 17.43 10.11 -13.98
CA LYS A 21 16.24 9.85 -14.81
C LYS A 21 16.66 8.84 -15.88
N LYS A 22 16.37 7.56 -15.68
CA LYS A 22 16.47 6.57 -16.75
C LYS A 22 15.50 7.10 -17.79
N PRO A 23 15.93 7.30 -19.05
CA PRO A 23 15.02 7.80 -20.07
C PRO A 23 13.83 6.85 -20.11
N SER A 24 12.64 7.40 -19.85
CA SER A 24 11.39 6.66 -20.01
C SER A 24 11.41 6.00 -21.39
N PRO A 25 11.05 4.71 -21.52
CA PRO A 25 11.06 4.05 -22.82
C PRO A 25 10.24 4.88 -23.80
N LYS A 26 10.81 5.14 -24.99
CA LYS A 26 10.14 5.92 -26.05
C LYS A 26 8.77 5.29 -26.28
N LYS A 27 7.70 6.06 -26.02
CA LYS A 27 6.33 5.68 -26.38
C LYS A 27 6.30 5.39 -27.88
N VAL A 28 6.34 4.11 -28.24
CA VAL A 28 5.98 3.69 -29.60
C VAL A 28 4.47 3.88 -29.65
N ALA A 29 4.03 4.97 -30.28
CA ALA A 29 2.63 5.23 -30.55
C ALA A 29 2.11 4.17 -31.53
N ARG A 30 1.73 3.01 -31.02
CA ARG A 30 0.95 2.03 -31.74
C ARG A 30 -0.43 2.04 -31.13
N GLN A 31 -1.40 2.64 -31.82
CA GLN A 31 -2.81 2.49 -31.48
C GLN A 31 -3.11 0.99 -31.41
N PRO A 32 -3.59 0.46 -30.28
CA PRO A 32 -4.05 -0.91 -30.25
C PRO A 32 -5.24 -1.03 -31.20
N GLN A 33 -5.15 -1.92 -32.20
CA GLN A 33 -6.32 -2.39 -32.92
C GLN A 33 -7.13 -3.26 -31.95
N ILE A 34 -8.01 -2.60 -31.19
CA ILE A 34 -8.98 -3.24 -30.32
C ILE A 34 -10.02 -3.90 -31.23
N GLN A 35 -9.98 -5.23 -31.32
CA GLN A 35 -11.15 -5.98 -31.76
C GLN A 35 -12.24 -5.80 -30.71
N SER A 36 -13.41 -5.38 -31.17
CA SER A 36 -14.58 -5.00 -30.40
C SER A 36 -15.05 -6.11 -29.45
N GLY A 37 -14.65 -6.03 -28.18
CA GLY A 37 -15.29 -6.67 -27.04
C GLY A 37 -15.87 -5.58 -26.12
N SER A 38 -17.07 -5.82 -25.58
CA SER A 38 -17.96 -4.86 -24.89
C SER A 38 -17.29 -3.61 -24.29
N VAL A 39 -17.72 -2.44 -24.75
CA VAL A 39 -17.39 -1.14 -24.14
C VAL A 39 -17.84 -1.18 -22.68
N LYS A 40 -16.90 -1.41 -21.75
CA LYS A 40 -17.15 -1.15 -20.33
C LYS A 40 -17.49 0.33 -20.18
N ALA A 41 -18.45 0.65 -19.32
CA ALA A 41 -18.82 2.03 -19.03
C ALA A 41 -17.56 2.88 -18.73
N PRO A 42 -17.49 4.15 -19.17
CA PRO A 42 -16.38 5.01 -18.81
C PRO A 42 -16.25 5.03 -17.29
N TYR A 43 -15.03 4.79 -16.80
CA TYR A 43 -14.75 4.85 -15.38
C TYR A 43 -15.05 6.27 -14.88
N GLU A 44 -16.03 6.40 -13.98
CA GLU A 44 -16.26 7.63 -13.25
C GLU A 44 -15.47 7.53 -11.94
N PRO A 45 -14.45 8.39 -11.74
CA PRO A 45 -13.71 8.42 -10.49
C PRO A 45 -14.67 8.66 -9.32
N GLU A 46 -14.51 7.90 -8.24
CA GLU A 46 -15.31 8.13 -7.02
C GLU A 46 -15.16 9.59 -6.59
N SER A 47 -16.29 10.29 -6.51
CA SER A 47 -16.33 11.67 -6.02
C SER A 47 -15.88 11.71 -4.56
N TYR A 48 -15.21 12.80 -4.20
CA TYR A 48 -14.87 13.08 -2.81
C TYR A 48 -15.06 14.57 -2.52
N ALA A 49 -15.39 14.89 -1.28
CA ALA A 49 -15.44 16.25 -0.79
C ALA A 49 -14.41 16.44 0.32
N ARG A 50 -13.60 17.49 0.20
CA ARG A 50 -12.68 17.94 1.25
C ARG A 50 -13.42 18.93 2.13
N CYS A 51 -13.50 18.64 3.42
CA CYS A 51 -14.26 19.41 4.38
C CYS A 51 -13.42 19.71 5.64
N ILE A 52 -13.78 20.76 6.35
CA ILE A 52 -13.26 21.11 7.67
C ILE A 52 -14.36 20.82 8.69
N VAL A 53 -14.00 20.19 9.80
CA VAL A 53 -14.93 19.82 10.87
C VAL A 53 -15.21 21.04 11.76
N ASP A 54 -16.47 21.41 11.89
CA ASP A 54 -16.92 22.52 12.77
C ASP A 54 -17.30 22.01 14.15
N ALA A 55 -18.05 20.91 14.20
CA ALA A 55 -18.54 20.32 15.45
C ALA A 55 -18.66 18.81 15.33
N VAL A 56 -18.48 18.13 16.46
CA VAL A 56 -18.62 16.69 16.62
C VAL A 56 -19.71 16.44 17.66
N ILE A 57 -20.75 15.70 17.28
CA ILE A 57 -21.94 15.46 18.09
C ILE A 57 -22.22 13.95 18.10
N GLU A 58 -22.47 13.37 19.27
CA GLU A 58 -22.92 11.99 19.38
C GLU A 58 -24.44 11.94 19.28
N VAL A 59 -24.95 11.10 18.38
CA VAL A 59 -26.37 10.99 18.07
C VAL A 59 -26.78 9.52 18.01
N GLU A 60 -27.91 9.19 18.61
CA GLU A 60 -28.53 7.87 18.45
C GLU A 60 -29.42 7.86 17.21
N LEU A 61 -29.07 7.03 16.21
CA LEU A 61 -29.83 6.85 14.98
C LEU A 61 -30.31 5.40 14.91
N ASN A 62 -31.62 5.20 14.82
CA ASN A 62 -32.25 3.87 14.69
C ASN A 62 -31.79 2.87 15.77
N GLY A 63 -31.60 3.32 17.02
CA GLY A 63 -31.15 2.48 18.13
C GLY A 63 -29.65 2.13 18.12
N ARG A 64 -28.84 2.87 17.35
CA ARG A 64 -27.38 2.73 17.33
C ARG A 64 -26.71 4.09 17.50
N TRP A 65 -25.63 4.12 18.27
CA TRP A 65 -24.78 5.30 18.41
C TRP A 65 -24.08 5.59 17.08
N SER A 66 -24.11 6.86 16.68
CA SER A 66 -23.46 7.39 15.49
C SER A 66 -22.78 8.71 15.84
N LYS A 67 -21.59 8.96 15.29
CA LYS A 67 -20.87 10.22 15.47
C LYS A 67 -21.20 11.12 14.29
N GLN A 68 -21.91 12.22 14.55
CA GLN A 68 -22.25 13.24 13.57
C GLN A 68 -21.15 14.30 13.52
N LEU A 69 -20.62 14.55 12.32
CA LEU A 69 -19.70 15.64 12.05
C LEU A 69 -20.45 16.71 11.24
N ASP A 70 -20.53 17.90 11.81
CA ASP A 70 -20.94 19.08 11.08
C ASP A 70 -19.71 19.66 10.40
N VAL A 71 -19.74 19.77 9.08
CA VAL A 71 -18.57 20.15 8.28
C VAL A 71 -18.91 21.23 7.27
N HIS A 72 -17.90 21.99 6.84
CA HIS A 72 -18.02 22.91 5.70
C HIS A 72 -16.89 22.68 4.69
N ILE A 73 -17.15 22.99 3.42
CA ILE A 73 -16.11 22.97 2.37
C ILE A 73 -15.39 24.32 2.32
N ASP A 74 -16.18 25.39 2.25
CA ASP A 74 -15.66 26.75 2.22
C ASP A 74 -16.47 27.62 3.18
N LYS A 75 -15.75 28.32 4.08
CA LYS A 75 -16.32 29.26 5.05
C LYS A 75 -17.07 30.39 4.35
N GLN A 76 -16.65 30.76 3.13
CA GLN A 76 -17.27 31.84 2.36
C GLN A 76 -18.57 31.37 1.68
N ALA A 77 -18.61 30.13 1.21
CA ALA A 77 -19.76 29.58 0.49
C ALA A 77 -20.93 29.16 1.40
N LYS A 78 -20.75 29.11 2.73
CA LYS A 78 -21.71 28.56 3.70
C LYS A 78 -22.24 27.17 3.31
N ASP A 79 -21.43 26.37 2.61
CA ASP A 79 -21.78 25.00 2.20
C ASP A 79 -21.56 24.06 3.40
N ALA A 80 -22.55 24.06 4.30
CA ALA A 80 -22.57 23.25 5.49
C ALA A 80 -23.16 21.88 5.17
N ARG A 81 -22.41 20.82 5.47
CA ARG A 81 -22.77 19.42 5.23
C ARG A 81 -22.70 18.61 6.52
N VAL A 82 -23.25 17.40 6.48
CA VAL A 82 -23.26 16.49 7.62
C VAL A 82 -22.69 15.14 7.22
N ILE A 83 -21.77 14.61 8.03
CA ILE A 83 -21.18 13.29 7.88
C ILE A 83 -21.58 12.46 9.11
N TYR A 84 -22.17 11.28 8.89
CA TYR A 84 -22.42 10.31 9.95
C TYR A 84 -21.39 9.18 9.91
N LEU A 85 -20.67 8.99 11.00
CA LEU A 85 -19.78 7.84 11.20
C LEU A 85 -20.50 6.77 12.02
N GLN A 86 -20.53 5.55 11.49
CA GLN A 86 -21.21 4.39 12.07
C GLN A 86 -20.28 3.16 12.10
N ASP A 87 -20.67 2.15 12.87
CA ASP A 87 -19.86 0.93 13.07
C ASP A 87 -18.46 1.30 13.56
N ASP A 88 -17.41 0.64 13.08
CA ASP A 88 -16.01 0.86 13.44
C ASP A 88 -15.50 2.29 13.13
N TRP A 89 -16.22 3.07 12.32
CA TRP A 89 -15.89 4.48 12.08
C TRP A 89 -16.26 5.39 13.25
N TYR A 90 -17.15 4.93 14.13
CA TYR A 90 -17.55 5.67 15.33
C TYR A 90 -16.33 6.02 16.19
N ASP A 91 -15.36 5.12 16.32
CA ASP A 91 -14.19 5.28 17.18
C ASP A 91 -13.12 6.22 16.62
N THR A 92 -13.29 6.76 15.40
CA THR A 92 -12.31 7.68 14.81
C THR A 92 -12.20 8.97 15.66
N ASP A 93 -10.98 9.30 16.10
CA ASP A 93 -10.68 10.50 16.91
C ASP A 93 -10.65 11.75 16.03
N VAL A 94 -11.84 12.27 15.71
CA VAL A 94 -12.04 13.52 14.95
C VAL A 94 -12.34 14.66 15.91
N ARG A 95 -11.68 15.81 15.71
CA ARG A 95 -11.82 17.02 16.51
C ARG A 95 -12.29 18.21 15.66
N PRO A 96 -12.98 19.20 16.26
CA PRO A 96 -13.25 20.47 15.59
C PRO A 96 -11.96 21.12 15.08
N GLY A 97 -11.96 21.56 13.83
CA GLY A 97 -10.80 22.11 13.12
C GLY A 97 -10.08 21.10 12.22
N ASP A 98 -10.34 19.80 12.37
CA ASP A 98 -9.71 18.78 11.55
C ASP A 98 -10.16 18.85 10.09
N ILE A 99 -9.25 18.50 9.18
CA ILE A 99 -9.52 18.39 7.74
C ILE A 99 -9.84 16.93 7.43
N VAL A 100 -10.95 16.69 6.72
CA VAL A 100 -11.37 15.34 6.31
C VAL A 100 -11.68 15.29 4.82
N ASN A 101 -11.38 14.18 4.15
CA ASN A 101 -11.98 13.85 2.86
C ASN A 101 -13.08 12.80 3.07
N ALA A 102 -14.31 13.13 2.68
CA ALA A 102 -15.41 12.18 2.58
C ALA A 102 -15.45 11.62 1.15
N ILE A 103 -15.15 10.33 0.99
CA ILE A 103 -15.16 9.64 -0.30
C ILE A 103 -16.52 8.97 -0.48
N GLY A 104 -17.24 9.40 -1.50
CA GLY A 104 -18.62 9.00 -1.79
C GLY A 104 -19.51 10.18 -2.12
N HIS A 105 -20.78 9.88 -2.35
CA HIS A 105 -21.79 10.87 -2.75
C HIS A 105 -22.57 11.37 -1.53
N PHE A 106 -22.73 12.69 -1.45
CA PHE A 106 -23.66 13.31 -0.50
C PHE A 106 -25.07 13.19 -1.05
N ASP A 107 -25.98 12.68 -0.23
CA ASP A 107 -27.40 12.70 -0.50
C ASP A 107 -27.92 14.14 -0.32
N LEU A 108 -28.53 14.66 -1.38
CA LEU A 108 -29.08 16.02 -1.47
C LEU A 108 -30.59 16.05 -1.19
N SER A 109 -31.20 14.91 -0.86
CA SER A 109 -32.65 14.81 -0.62
C SER A 109 -33.11 15.59 0.62
N SER A 110 -32.24 15.75 1.61
CA SER A 110 -32.43 16.60 2.78
C SER A 110 -31.85 18.00 2.55
N GLY A 111 -32.49 19.05 3.07
CA GLY A 111 -32.06 20.44 2.86
C GLY A 111 -30.59 20.73 3.22
N ARG A 112 -29.97 19.91 4.08
CA ARG A 112 -28.52 19.87 4.29
C ARG A 112 -27.96 18.58 3.66
N PRO A 113 -26.89 18.63 2.84
CA PRO A 113 -26.30 17.43 2.24
C PRO A 113 -25.76 16.47 3.30
N ILE A 114 -26.12 15.18 3.19
CA ILE A 114 -25.75 14.15 4.17
C ILE A 114 -24.97 13.02 3.50
N ILE A 115 -23.90 12.56 4.15
CA ILE A 115 -23.24 11.30 3.79
C ILE A 115 -23.16 10.39 5.01
N LYS A 116 -23.43 9.10 4.81
CA LYS A 116 -23.27 8.06 5.84
C LYS A 116 -22.06 7.21 5.51
N ILE A 117 -21.16 7.07 6.48
CA ILE A 117 -19.93 6.27 6.37
C ILE A 117 -20.13 5.07 7.29
N THR A 118 -20.22 3.89 6.68
CA THR A 118 -20.56 2.63 7.36
C THR A 118 -19.51 1.57 7.04
N ALA A 119 -19.64 0.39 7.64
CA ALA A 119 -18.78 -0.75 7.31
C ALA A 119 -18.88 -1.16 5.83
N GLN A 120 -20.01 -0.91 5.15
CA GLN A 120 -20.23 -1.33 3.76
C GLN A 120 -20.02 -0.19 2.74
N THR A 121 -20.35 1.06 3.10
CA THR A 121 -20.40 2.18 2.13
C THR A 121 -19.52 3.35 2.55
N ASN A 122 -18.90 4.01 1.55
CA ASN A 122 -18.09 5.24 1.69
C ASN A 122 -16.84 5.11 2.58
N LEU A 123 -15.93 6.07 2.48
CA LEU A 123 -14.69 6.12 3.29
C LEU A 123 -14.50 7.52 3.86
N LEU A 124 -13.97 7.60 5.08
CA LEU A 124 -13.47 8.85 5.66
C LEU A 124 -11.95 8.81 5.69
N ILE A 125 -11.29 9.86 5.20
CA ILE A 125 -9.85 10.07 5.34
C ILE A 125 -9.63 11.27 6.26
N LEU A 126 -9.02 11.07 7.42
CA LEU A 126 -8.74 12.10 8.43
C LEU A 126 -7.35 12.70 8.24
N HIS A 127 -7.20 14.01 8.10
CA HIS A 127 -5.94 14.68 7.73
C HIS A 127 -5.37 14.16 6.40
N PRO A 128 -6.08 14.36 5.28
CA PRO A 128 -5.68 13.87 3.96
C PRO A 128 -4.32 14.41 3.47
N ASP A 129 -3.84 15.52 4.01
CA ASP A 129 -2.53 16.10 3.65
C ASP A 129 -1.35 15.33 4.24
N ILE A 130 -1.58 14.47 5.24
CA ILE A 130 -0.55 13.54 5.72
C ILE A 130 -0.53 12.33 4.79
N LEU A 131 0.49 12.30 3.93
CA LEU A 131 0.70 11.20 3.01
C LEU A 131 1.51 10.08 3.69
N LEU A 132 0.83 9.01 4.07
CA LEU A 132 1.49 7.80 4.61
C LEU A 132 1.97 6.89 3.46
N THR A 133 3.14 6.28 3.63
CA THR A 133 3.62 5.30 2.66
C THR A 133 2.79 4.01 2.75
N ALA A 134 2.53 3.37 1.60
CA ALA A 134 1.85 2.07 1.57
C ALA A 134 2.55 1.03 2.46
N THR A 135 3.89 1.05 2.49
CA THR A 135 4.72 0.17 3.33
C THR A 135 4.58 0.47 4.83
N ALA A 136 4.45 1.74 5.23
CA ALA A 136 4.18 2.08 6.63
C ALA A 136 2.81 1.54 7.05
N LEU A 137 1.81 1.72 6.19
CA LEU A 137 0.45 1.29 6.47
C LEU A 137 0.26 -0.23 6.43
N SER A 138 0.95 -0.94 5.55
CA SER A 138 0.88 -2.41 5.49
C SER A 138 1.44 -3.08 6.74
N ASN A 139 2.36 -2.43 7.44
CA ASN A 139 2.97 -2.90 8.69
C ASN A 139 2.16 -2.49 9.95
N ALA A 140 1.26 -1.51 9.83
CA ALA A 140 0.51 -0.95 10.95
C ALA A 140 -0.38 -1.97 11.70
N PRO A 141 -1.07 -2.92 11.02
CA PRO A 141 -1.93 -3.89 11.72
C PRO A 141 -1.20 -4.79 12.72
N GLN A 142 0.11 -5.00 12.55
CA GLN A 142 0.91 -5.78 13.50
C GLN A 142 1.31 -4.96 14.73
N CYS A 143 1.59 -3.67 14.52
CA CYS A 143 1.94 -2.74 15.58
C CYS A 143 1.78 -1.31 15.04
N ALA A 144 0.77 -0.57 15.51
CA ALA A 144 0.55 0.81 15.10
C ALA A 144 1.71 1.73 15.49
N ARG A 145 2.44 1.39 16.56
CA ARG A 145 3.59 2.16 17.05
C ARG A 145 4.82 2.02 16.14
N LYS A 146 5.01 0.87 15.50
CA LYS A 146 6.20 0.55 14.71
C LYS A 146 6.41 1.50 13.51
N PRO A 147 5.42 1.76 12.64
CA PRO A 147 5.59 2.70 11.52
C PRO A 147 6.00 4.11 11.95
N LEU A 148 5.44 4.61 13.06
CA LEU A 148 5.78 5.94 13.59
C LEU A 148 7.20 5.97 14.12
N LEU A 149 7.58 4.96 14.92
CA LEU A 149 8.94 4.85 15.45
C LEU A 149 9.99 4.66 14.35
N SER A 150 9.72 3.85 13.33
CA SER A 150 10.62 3.67 12.19
C SER A 150 10.81 4.95 11.37
N SER A 151 9.82 5.84 11.35
CA SER A 151 9.96 7.17 10.73
C SER A 151 10.73 8.15 11.60
N LEU A 152 10.74 7.97 12.92
CA LEU A 152 11.39 8.86 13.88
C LEU A 152 12.86 8.49 14.10
N VAL A 153 13.11 7.19 14.22
CA VAL A 153 14.41 6.64 14.53
C VAL A 153 15.03 6.18 13.23
N ARG A 154 16.07 6.88 12.77
CA ARG A 154 16.97 6.36 11.73
C ARG A 154 17.79 5.23 12.33
N ALA A 155 17.15 4.10 12.58
CA ALA A 155 17.90 2.88 12.84
C ALA A 155 18.75 2.64 11.59
N SER A 156 20.06 2.52 11.76
CA SER A 156 20.94 2.01 10.72
C SER A 156 20.33 0.68 10.27
N ASN A 157 19.75 0.65 9.07
CA ASN A 157 19.23 -0.60 8.53
C ASN A 157 20.44 -1.54 8.38
N ASP A 158 20.59 -2.48 9.31
CA ASP A 158 21.64 -3.49 9.19
C ASP A 158 21.53 -4.12 7.81
N ILE A 159 22.57 -3.93 7.01
CA ILE A 159 22.63 -4.44 5.65
C ILE A 159 22.64 -5.96 5.76
N THR A 160 21.51 -6.59 5.43
CA THR A 160 21.38 -8.05 5.44
C THR A 160 21.61 -8.61 4.04
N PRO A 161 22.21 -9.81 3.91
CA PRO A 161 22.34 -10.47 2.61
C PRO A 161 21.01 -10.61 1.87
N ALA A 162 19.92 -10.90 2.61
CA ALA A 162 18.60 -11.03 2.03
C ALA A 162 18.10 -9.74 1.36
N LEU A 163 18.35 -8.58 1.97
CA LEU A 163 17.99 -7.27 1.41
C LEU A 163 18.82 -6.96 0.15
N VAL A 164 20.13 -7.19 0.20
CA VAL A 164 21.03 -6.93 -0.95
C VAL A 164 20.67 -7.81 -2.14
N TRP A 165 20.55 -9.12 -1.93
CA TRP A 165 20.14 -10.05 -3.00
C TRP A 165 18.74 -9.74 -3.51
N GLY A 166 17.85 -9.28 -2.63
CA GLY A 166 16.50 -8.88 -3.00
C GLY A 166 16.50 -7.68 -3.94
N ASN A 167 17.17 -6.60 -3.56
CA ASN A 167 17.25 -5.37 -4.34
C ASN A 167 17.93 -5.60 -5.71
N MET A 168 19.04 -6.35 -5.72
CA MET A 168 19.75 -6.65 -6.97
C MET A 168 18.91 -7.51 -7.93
N LEU A 169 18.23 -8.54 -7.43
CA LEU A 169 17.38 -9.39 -8.26
C LEU A 169 16.18 -8.63 -8.81
N HIS A 170 15.61 -7.74 -7.98
CA HIS A 170 14.51 -6.86 -8.35
C HIS A 170 14.92 -5.93 -9.50
N GLU A 171 16.09 -5.28 -9.39
CA GLU A 171 16.63 -4.43 -10.46
C GLU A 171 16.86 -5.21 -11.77
N VAL A 172 17.41 -6.43 -11.70
CA VAL A 172 17.58 -7.29 -12.89
C VAL A 172 16.23 -7.58 -13.54
N MET A 173 15.21 -7.93 -12.77
CA MET A 173 13.86 -8.20 -13.28
C MET A 173 13.23 -6.96 -13.93
N GLN A 174 13.38 -5.79 -13.33
CA GLN A 174 12.90 -4.53 -13.90
C GLN A 174 13.54 -4.23 -15.25
N ASN A 175 14.86 -4.41 -15.36
CA ASN A 175 15.56 -4.23 -16.62
C ASN A 175 15.06 -5.23 -17.69
N CYS A 176 14.74 -6.48 -17.32
CA CYS A 176 14.11 -7.45 -18.24
C CYS A 176 12.73 -6.98 -18.73
N LEU A 177 11.92 -6.41 -17.85
CA LEU A 177 10.58 -5.88 -18.20
C LEU A 177 10.67 -4.68 -19.15
N VAL A 178 11.61 -3.77 -18.92
CA VAL A 178 11.82 -2.56 -19.73
C VAL A 178 12.30 -2.92 -21.14
N GLU A 179 13.35 -3.74 -21.23
CA GLU A 179 14.01 -4.06 -22.50
C GLU A 179 13.30 -5.19 -23.25
N LYS A 180 12.38 -5.90 -22.58
CA LYS A 180 11.69 -7.10 -23.09
C LYS A 180 12.64 -8.23 -23.50
N CYS A 181 13.85 -8.22 -22.95
CA CYS A 181 14.87 -9.24 -23.16
C CYS A 181 14.95 -10.14 -21.92
N TRP A 182 14.88 -11.46 -22.15
CA TRP A 182 14.84 -12.48 -21.10
C TRP A 182 15.81 -13.63 -21.39
N ASP A 183 16.71 -13.44 -22.35
CA ASP A 183 17.71 -14.43 -22.72
C ASP A 183 18.73 -14.59 -21.58
N GLU A 184 19.15 -15.83 -21.33
CA GLU A 184 20.07 -16.14 -20.22
C GLU A 184 21.37 -15.33 -20.31
N GLN A 185 21.92 -15.17 -21.51
CA GLN A 185 23.11 -14.35 -21.73
C GLN A 185 22.88 -12.89 -21.31
N TRP A 186 21.74 -12.32 -21.72
CA TRP A 186 21.40 -10.93 -21.41
C TRP A 186 21.16 -10.72 -19.92
N ILE A 187 20.47 -11.66 -19.26
CA ILE A 187 20.26 -11.65 -17.81
C ILE A 187 21.61 -11.71 -17.08
N ASN A 188 22.54 -12.55 -17.54
CA ASN A 188 23.87 -12.67 -16.95
C ASN A 188 24.70 -11.39 -17.10
N GLU A 189 24.64 -10.73 -18.25
CA GLU A 189 25.28 -9.43 -18.48
C GLU A 189 24.68 -8.37 -17.53
N ARG A 190 23.35 -8.36 -17.36
CA ARG A 190 22.70 -7.42 -16.43
C ARG A 190 23.04 -7.69 -14.97
N ILE A 191 23.17 -8.96 -14.58
CA ILE A 191 23.64 -9.35 -13.25
C ILE A 191 25.04 -8.77 -12.99
N ASP A 192 25.94 -8.87 -13.95
CA ASP A 192 27.29 -8.34 -13.83
C ASP A 192 27.29 -6.80 -13.66
N GLU A 193 26.44 -6.08 -14.40
CA GLU A 193 26.26 -4.62 -14.22
C GLU A 193 25.73 -4.25 -12.83
N VAL A 194 24.69 -4.93 -12.35
CA VAL A 194 24.08 -4.66 -11.03
C VAL A 194 25.07 -4.94 -9.89
N LEU A 195 25.89 -5.99 -10.02
CA LEU A 195 26.94 -6.29 -9.05
C LEU A 195 28.04 -5.23 -9.01
N LEU A 196 28.43 -4.69 -10.17
CA LEU A 196 29.39 -3.60 -10.26
C LEU A 196 28.86 -2.31 -9.63
N ASN A 197 27.59 -1.99 -9.86
CA ASN A 197 26.94 -0.83 -9.23
C ASN A 197 26.78 -1.02 -7.71
N GLY A 198 26.59 -2.26 -7.25
CA GLY A 198 26.36 -2.61 -5.85
C GLY A 198 27.61 -2.95 -5.02
N LEU A 199 28.82 -2.65 -5.49
CA LEU A 199 30.07 -3.02 -4.81
C LEU A 199 30.15 -2.56 -3.34
N GLY A 200 29.63 -1.37 -3.03
CA GLY A 200 29.61 -0.86 -1.65
C GLY A 200 28.81 -1.76 -0.70
N MET A 201 27.69 -2.30 -1.16
CA MET A 201 26.85 -3.22 -0.38
C MET A 201 27.52 -4.59 -0.20
N LEU A 202 28.23 -5.06 -1.23
CA LEU A 202 29.00 -6.32 -1.15
C LEU A 202 30.15 -6.21 -0.15
N LEU A 203 30.83 -5.06 -0.11
CA LEU A 203 31.87 -4.76 0.87
C LEU A 203 31.31 -4.76 2.29
N ALA A 204 30.16 -4.11 2.50
CA ALA A 204 29.48 -4.09 3.80
C ALA A 204 29.09 -5.50 4.29
N LEU A 205 28.77 -6.41 3.36
CA LEU A 205 28.47 -7.81 3.65
C LEU A 205 29.71 -8.71 3.76
N ASN A 206 30.90 -8.21 3.43
CA ASN A 206 32.13 -8.99 3.33
C ASN A 206 31.99 -10.21 2.39
N VAL A 207 31.38 -10.02 1.22
CA VAL A 207 31.14 -11.07 0.21
C VAL A 207 31.91 -10.75 -1.08
N SER A 208 32.57 -11.75 -1.68
CA SER A 208 33.26 -11.58 -2.95
C SER A 208 32.30 -11.46 -4.14
N VAL A 209 32.73 -10.77 -5.21
CA VAL A 209 31.92 -10.60 -6.43
C VAL A 209 31.62 -11.95 -7.09
N GLU A 210 32.55 -12.91 -7.07
CA GLU A 210 32.32 -14.25 -7.62
C GLU A 210 31.23 -15.01 -6.86
N THR A 211 31.24 -14.88 -5.54
CA THR A 211 30.22 -15.50 -4.67
C THR A 211 28.86 -14.86 -4.90
N ALA A 212 28.82 -13.52 -4.94
CA ALA A 212 27.62 -12.75 -5.22
C ALA A 212 27.03 -13.08 -6.60
N ARG A 213 27.88 -13.18 -7.64
CA ARG A 213 27.50 -13.60 -8.99
C ARG A 213 26.86 -14.97 -9.00
N THR A 214 27.48 -15.95 -8.35
CA THR A 214 26.96 -17.32 -8.29
C THR A 214 25.58 -17.35 -7.61
N GLU A 215 25.44 -16.65 -6.49
CA GLU A 215 24.18 -16.59 -5.74
C GLU A 215 23.08 -15.85 -6.51
N LEU A 216 23.39 -14.73 -7.18
CA LEU A 216 22.39 -13.98 -7.93
C LEU A 216 21.93 -14.74 -9.18
N ARG A 217 22.85 -15.39 -9.91
CA ARG A 217 22.50 -16.26 -11.04
C ARG A 217 21.59 -17.41 -10.63
N ARG A 218 21.89 -18.06 -9.49
CA ARG A 218 21.03 -19.12 -8.93
C ARG A 218 19.60 -18.65 -8.68
N ARG A 219 19.43 -17.40 -8.23
CA ARG A 219 18.10 -16.81 -7.97
C ARG A 219 17.41 -16.33 -9.24
N ALA A 220 18.16 -15.91 -10.25
CA ALA A 220 17.64 -15.38 -11.51
C ALA A 220 17.08 -16.45 -12.47
N VAL A 221 17.35 -17.75 -12.24
CA VAL A 221 16.83 -18.85 -13.06
C VAL A 221 15.29 -18.78 -13.22
N GLY A 222 14.58 -18.33 -12.19
CA GLY A 222 13.12 -18.17 -12.23
C GLY A 222 12.63 -17.13 -13.24
N LEU A 223 13.46 -16.17 -13.65
CA LEU A 223 13.04 -15.09 -14.56
C LEU A 223 12.69 -15.59 -15.96
N GLY A 224 13.42 -16.57 -16.48
CA GLY A 224 13.10 -17.18 -17.78
C GLY A 224 11.75 -17.90 -17.74
N ILE A 225 11.50 -18.64 -16.66
CA ILE A 225 10.23 -19.36 -16.43
C ILE A 225 9.07 -18.37 -16.31
N PHE A 226 9.27 -17.28 -15.57
CA PHE A 226 8.29 -16.19 -15.46
C PHE A 226 7.90 -15.63 -16.82
N LYS A 227 8.88 -15.34 -17.69
CA LYS A 227 8.61 -14.84 -19.04
C LYS A 227 7.82 -15.85 -19.86
N ASP A 228 8.25 -17.12 -19.87
CA ASP A 228 7.57 -18.15 -20.65
C ASP A 228 6.15 -18.39 -20.14
N ARG A 229 5.88 -18.18 -18.85
CA ARG A 229 4.54 -18.35 -18.28
C ARG A 229 3.64 -17.14 -18.51
N TYR A 230 4.08 -15.93 -18.16
CA TYR A 230 3.18 -14.77 -18.03
C TYR A 230 3.35 -13.71 -19.12
N ILE A 231 4.50 -13.61 -19.80
CA ILE A 231 4.71 -12.55 -20.81
C ILE A 231 4.13 -13.01 -22.16
N ALA A 232 2.94 -12.51 -22.49
CA ALA A 232 2.21 -12.81 -23.71
C ALA A 232 1.05 -11.82 -23.92
N ASP A 233 0.50 -11.77 -25.14
CA ASP A 233 -0.71 -10.98 -25.43
C ASP A 233 -1.99 -11.65 -24.89
N VAL A 234 -1.99 -12.98 -24.77
CA VAL A 234 -3.15 -13.79 -24.36
C VAL A 234 -2.73 -14.77 -23.28
N PRO A 235 -3.55 -15.00 -22.23
CA PRO A 235 -3.23 -15.93 -21.15
C PRO A 235 -2.98 -17.35 -21.66
N LYS A 236 -1.86 -17.95 -21.22
CA LYS A 236 -1.52 -19.34 -21.52
C LYS A 236 -2.18 -20.29 -20.52
N SER A 237 -2.34 -21.56 -20.90
CA SER A 237 -2.98 -22.59 -20.05
C SER A 237 -2.27 -22.81 -18.71
N GLU A 238 -0.96 -22.66 -18.70
CA GLU A 238 -0.06 -22.84 -17.57
C GLU A 238 0.11 -21.57 -16.71
N ALA A 239 -0.43 -20.43 -17.17
CA ALA A 239 -0.31 -19.13 -16.52
C ALA A 239 -1.35 -18.94 -15.40
N ILE A 240 -1.39 -19.90 -14.47
CA ILE A 240 -2.39 -19.93 -13.39
C ILE A 240 -2.17 -18.75 -12.45
N LEU A 241 -3.20 -17.92 -12.32
CA LEU A 241 -3.26 -16.82 -11.38
C LEU A 241 -3.97 -17.30 -10.13
N SER A 242 -3.20 -17.54 -9.07
CA SER A 242 -3.76 -17.91 -7.77
C SER A 242 -4.48 -16.72 -7.14
N ASP A 243 -5.67 -16.93 -6.58
CA ASP A 243 -6.39 -15.89 -5.83
C ASP A 243 -6.23 -16.14 -4.34
N THR A 244 -5.77 -15.13 -3.60
CA THR A 244 -5.67 -15.17 -2.13
C THR A 244 -6.96 -15.55 -1.40
N ARG A 245 -8.11 -15.38 -2.07
CA ARG A 245 -9.45 -15.68 -1.53
C ARG A 245 -10.13 -16.88 -2.14
N SER A 246 -9.57 -17.48 -3.20
CA SER A 246 -10.18 -18.63 -3.84
C SER A 246 -10.35 -19.78 -2.84
N ARG A 247 -11.57 -20.30 -2.71
CA ARG A 247 -11.79 -21.60 -2.07
C ARG A 247 -11.42 -22.68 -3.09
N SER A 248 -11.09 -23.89 -2.64
CA SER A 248 -10.61 -25.00 -3.48
C SER A 248 -11.48 -25.41 -4.68
N ASN A 249 -12.66 -24.79 -4.86
CA ASN A 249 -13.61 -25.02 -5.95
C ASN A 249 -13.81 -23.79 -6.86
N ASP A 250 -13.01 -22.74 -6.71
CA ASP A 250 -13.16 -21.52 -7.52
C ASP A 250 -12.62 -21.67 -8.94
N SER A 251 -13.20 -20.87 -9.83
CA SER A 251 -12.84 -20.69 -11.23
C SER A 251 -11.33 -20.49 -11.42
N GLU A 252 -10.70 -21.29 -12.27
CA GLU A 252 -9.31 -21.07 -12.68
C GLU A 252 -9.19 -19.73 -13.40
N MET A 253 -8.27 -18.90 -12.92
CA MET A 253 -7.90 -17.64 -13.57
C MET A 253 -6.55 -17.80 -14.26
N LEU A 254 -6.44 -17.26 -15.48
CA LEU A 254 -5.19 -17.25 -16.23
C LEU A 254 -4.73 -15.81 -16.45
N LEU A 255 -3.43 -15.57 -16.34
CA LEU A 255 -2.81 -14.25 -16.50
C LEU A 255 -1.95 -14.19 -17.76
N ALA A 256 -2.02 -13.06 -18.46
CA ALA A 256 -1.01 -12.61 -19.41
C ALA A 256 -0.62 -11.16 -19.11
N ILE A 257 0.66 -10.86 -19.30
CA ILE A 257 1.26 -9.55 -19.14
C ILE A 257 1.82 -9.13 -20.51
N PRO A 258 1.02 -8.47 -21.36
CA PRO A 258 1.46 -8.03 -22.68
C PRO A 258 2.52 -6.93 -22.63
N GLN A 259 2.42 -6.00 -21.69
CA GLN A 259 3.26 -4.81 -21.66
C GLN A 259 3.46 -4.25 -20.26
N LEU A 260 4.61 -3.59 -20.10
CA LEU A 260 4.93 -2.72 -18.97
C LEU A 260 4.43 -1.30 -19.28
N HIS A 261 3.80 -0.65 -18.30
CA HIS A 261 3.46 0.78 -18.36
C HIS A 261 4.59 1.64 -17.78
N GLU A 262 5.04 1.33 -16.56
CA GLU A 262 6.10 2.08 -15.86
C GLU A 262 6.79 1.20 -14.79
N ILE A 263 8.05 1.48 -14.46
CA ILE A 263 8.77 0.89 -13.31
C ILE A 263 9.02 1.94 -12.23
N GLU A 264 9.08 1.52 -10.96
CA GLU A 264 9.41 2.38 -9.82
C GLU A 264 8.55 3.67 -9.79
N GLU A 265 7.25 3.54 -10.03
CA GLU A 265 6.34 4.67 -10.18
C GLU A 265 5.97 5.28 -8.82
N ASP A 266 6.38 6.53 -8.59
CA ASP A 266 5.96 7.32 -7.42
C ASP A 266 4.57 7.92 -7.65
N ILE A 267 3.60 7.51 -6.82
CA ILE A 267 2.22 8.01 -6.87
C ILE A 267 1.83 8.60 -5.52
N TRP A 268 1.38 9.85 -5.54
CA TRP A 268 0.89 10.57 -4.36
C TRP A 268 -0.60 10.85 -4.52
N SER A 269 -1.37 10.51 -3.49
CA SER A 269 -2.82 10.68 -3.45
C SER A 269 -3.24 11.51 -2.24
N PRO A 270 -3.46 12.83 -2.43
CA PRO A 270 -4.13 13.67 -1.44
C PRO A 270 -5.59 13.25 -1.22
N LYS A 271 -6.20 12.51 -2.16
CA LYS A 271 -7.55 11.97 -2.01
C LYS A 271 -7.60 10.96 -0.86
N TYR A 272 -6.71 9.97 -0.87
CA TYR A 272 -6.63 8.91 0.13
C TYR A 272 -5.65 9.19 1.29
N GLY A 273 -4.85 10.26 1.18
CA GLY A 273 -3.79 10.56 2.13
C GLY A 273 -2.70 9.48 2.14
N LEU A 274 -2.33 9.02 0.94
CA LEU A 274 -1.39 7.93 0.71
C LEU A 274 -0.31 8.35 -0.28
N LYS A 275 0.89 7.83 -0.10
CA LYS A 275 1.96 7.83 -1.11
C LYS A 275 2.53 6.43 -1.25
N GLY A 276 3.10 6.13 -2.41
CA GLY A 276 3.67 4.82 -2.66
C GLY A 276 4.59 4.83 -3.85
N LYS A 277 5.54 3.90 -3.82
CA LYS A 277 6.42 3.60 -4.95
C LYS A 277 6.06 2.21 -5.43
N VAL A 278 5.42 2.14 -6.59
CA VAL A 278 4.98 0.88 -7.19
C VAL A 278 6.13 0.28 -7.96
N ASP A 279 6.53 -0.96 -7.64
CA ASP A 279 7.65 -1.65 -8.30
C ASP A 279 7.54 -1.64 -9.83
N ALA A 280 6.36 -2.02 -10.32
CA ALA A 280 5.98 -1.90 -11.72
C ALA A 280 4.46 -1.74 -11.87
N THR A 281 4.04 -1.00 -12.88
CA THR A 281 2.66 -1.03 -13.37
C THR A 281 2.65 -1.75 -14.71
N VAL A 282 1.83 -2.79 -14.84
CA VAL A 282 1.76 -3.62 -16.06
C VAL A 282 0.35 -3.62 -16.62
N GLU A 283 0.21 -3.81 -17.93
CA GLU A 283 -1.07 -4.20 -18.50
C GLU A 283 -1.28 -5.68 -18.23
N ALA A 284 -2.39 -6.04 -17.59
CA ALA A 284 -2.72 -7.41 -17.29
C ALA A 284 -3.98 -7.82 -18.05
N VAL A 285 -3.93 -8.98 -18.69
CA VAL A 285 -5.06 -9.65 -19.31
C VAL A 285 -5.38 -10.87 -18.47
N ILE A 286 -6.56 -10.89 -17.85
CA ILE A 286 -7.02 -11.98 -16.97
C ILE A 286 -8.21 -12.68 -17.62
N ALA A 287 -8.08 -13.99 -17.84
CA ALA A 287 -9.16 -14.83 -18.31
C ALA A 287 -9.73 -15.66 -17.15
N GLU A 288 -10.99 -15.42 -16.81
CA GLU A 288 -11.71 -16.21 -15.80
C GLU A 288 -12.47 -17.35 -16.50
N LYS A 289 -12.08 -18.60 -16.22
CA LYS A 289 -12.83 -19.77 -16.71
C LYS A 289 -14.02 -20.01 -15.79
N PRO A 290 -15.27 -19.99 -16.28
CA PRO A 290 -16.42 -20.33 -15.46
C PRO A 290 -16.24 -21.76 -14.89
N SER A 291 -16.42 -21.89 -13.59
CA SER A 291 -16.25 -23.15 -12.87
C SER A 291 -17.08 -24.26 -13.52
N THR A 292 -16.40 -25.33 -13.96
CA THR A 292 -17.09 -26.56 -14.32
C THR A 292 -17.69 -27.12 -13.04
N VAL A 293 -19.01 -27.01 -12.88
CA VAL A 293 -19.75 -27.66 -11.80
C VAL A 293 -19.23 -29.09 -11.65
N SER A 294 -18.72 -29.41 -10.46
CA SER A 294 -18.22 -30.72 -10.10
C SER A 294 -19.21 -31.81 -10.55
N LYS A 295 -18.72 -32.79 -11.31
CA LYS A 295 -19.46 -33.98 -11.76
C LYS A 295 -19.92 -34.91 -10.60
N ASN A 296 -19.95 -34.45 -9.35
CA ASN A 296 -20.21 -35.28 -8.17
C ASN A 296 -21.56 -35.03 -7.48
N THR A 297 -22.50 -34.33 -8.12
CA THR A 297 -23.90 -34.30 -7.66
C THR A 297 -24.86 -34.60 -8.82
N VAL A 298 -24.68 -35.75 -9.48
CA VAL A 298 -25.74 -36.35 -10.31
C VAL A 298 -25.82 -37.84 -10.01
N MET A 299 -26.43 -38.15 -8.87
CA MET A 299 -27.20 -39.38 -8.73
C MET A 299 -28.51 -39.05 -8.03
N ASN A 300 -29.35 -38.30 -8.76
CA ASN A 300 -30.81 -38.39 -8.75
C ASN A 300 -31.36 -37.18 -9.51
N ASN A 301 -31.69 -37.41 -10.78
CA ASN A 301 -32.86 -36.86 -11.45
C ASN A 301 -32.89 -37.42 -12.89
N TYR A 302 -33.43 -38.63 -13.03
CA TYR A 302 -34.05 -39.05 -14.28
C TYR A 302 -35.21 -38.10 -14.55
N PHE A 303 -35.30 -37.55 -15.77
CA PHE A 303 -36.28 -36.57 -16.28
C PHE A 303 -35.90 -35.07 -16.16
N SER A 304 -34.93 -34.63 -16.96
CA SER A 304 -35.10 -33.37 -17.70
C SER A 304 -34.42 -33.46 -19.07
N LYS A 305 -35.19 -33.10 -20.12
CA LYS A 305 -34.74 -33.10 -21.51
C LYS A 305 -33.64 -32.04 -21.68
N SER A 306 -32.56 -32.47 -22.32
CA SER A 306 -31.45 -31.68 -22.85
C SER A 306 -31.90 -30.34 -23.48
N THR A 307 -31.54 -29.24 -22.82
CA THR A 307 -31.21 -27.98 -23.50
C THR A 307 -29.74 -27.71 -23.22
N ALA A 308 -28.89 -28.02 -24.18
CA ALA A 308 -27.47 -27.70 -24.13
C ALA A 308 -27.30 -26.18 -24.02
N PHE A 309 -26.91 -25.71 -22.84
CA PHE A 309 -26.39 -24.35 -22.69
C PHE A 309 -25.08 -24.26 -23.49
N PRO A 310 -24.86 -23.19 -24.30
CA PRO A 310 -23.61 -23.02 -25.01
C PRO A 310 -22.44 -22.95 -24.01
N PRO A 311 -21.24 -23.43 -24.38
CA PRO A 311 -20.06 -23.29 -23.53
C PRO A 311 -19.87 -21.81 -23.22
N SER A 312 -19.92 -21.44 -21.95
CA SER A 312 -19.74 -20.07 -21.48
C SER A 312 -18.35 -19.61 -21.89
N THR A 313 -18.29 -18.60 -22.75
CA THR A 313 -17.05 -17.96 -23.18
C THR A 313 -16.32 -17.41 -21.95
N PRO A 314 -14.99 -17.59 -21.83
CA PRO A 314 -14.23 -17.07 -20.69
C PRO A 314 -14.36 -15.54 -20.62
N THR A 315 -14.58 -15.02 -19.41
CA THR A 315 -14.65 -13.57 -19.20
C THR A 315 -13.23 -13.02 -19.22
N LEU A 316 -12.92 -12.18 -20.20
CA LEU A 316 -11.62 -11.54 -20.32
C LEU A 316 -11.69 -10.12 -19.73
N THR A 317 -10.80 -9.81 -18.80
CA THR A 317 -10.61 -8.45 -18.28
C THR A 317 -9.19 -7.99 -18.58
N SER A 318 -9.06 -6.81 -19.18
CA SER A 318 -7.78 -6.12 -19.40
C SER A 318 -7.75 -4.82 -18.60
N GLY A 319 -6.57 -4.43 -18.14
CA GLY A 319 -6.32 -3.10 -17.61
C GLY A 319 -4.97 -2.98 -16.89
N PRO A 320 -4.59 -1.76 -16.48
CA PRO A 320 -3.39 -1.55 -15.69
C PRO A 320 -3.53 -2.20 -14.32
N ARG A 321 -2.46 -2.85 -13.87
CA ARG A 321 -2.36 -3.49 -12.56
C ARG A 321 -1.01 -3.16 -11.91
N PRO A 322 -0.99 -2.76 -10.63
CA PRO A 322 0.25 -2.70 -9.88
C PRO A 322 0.79 -4.12 -9.74
N PHE A 323 2.09 -4.28 -9.97
CA PHE A 323 2.81 -5.54 -9.96
C PHE A 323 3.94 -5.45 -8.93
N GLU A 324 3.69 -6.01 -7.76
CA GLU A 324 4.59 -6.01 -6.60
C GLU A 324 5.51 -7.24 -6.64
N ILE A 325 6.82 -7.05 -6.51
CA ILE A 325 7.83 -8.11 -6.63
C ILE A 325 8.44 -8.42 -5.26
N LYS A 326 8.31 -9.67 -4.80
CA LYS A 326 8.87 -10.13 -3.52
C LYS A 326 9.93 -11.20 -3.75
N THR A 327 11.15 -10.90 -3.31
CA THR A 327 12.36 -11.72 -3.49
C THR A 327 12.74 -12.56 -2.26
N GLY A 328 12.06 -12.34 -1.13
CA GLY A 328 12.27 -13.01 0.16
C GLY A 328 11.26 -14.15 0.47
N ARG A 329 11.33 -14.70 1.70
CA ARG A 329 10.42 -15.76 2.15
C ARG A 329 8.96 -15.27 2.20
N SER A 330 8.02 -16.12 1.79
CA SER A 330 6.57 -15.88 1.70
C SER A 330 5.81 -15.73 3.03
N LEU A 331 6.52 -15.60 4.17
CA LEU A 331 5.91 -15.59 5.51
C LEU A 331 5.14 -14.29 5.85
N ALA A 332 5.36 -13.20 5.10
CA ALA A 332 4.70 -11.89 5.30
C ALA A 332 3.50 -11.66 4.36
N GLY A 333 2.71 -12.71 4.11
CA GLY A 333 1.63 -12.66 3.11
C GLY A 333 0.60 -11.56 3.33
N LEU A 334 0.25 -11.22 4.58
CA LEU A 334 -0.75 -10.18 4.87
C LEU A 334 -0.21 -8.76 4.62
N GLU A 335 1.04 -8.48 4.99
CA GLU A 335 1.67 -7.17 4.76
C GLU A 335 1.84 -6.92 3.26
N HIS A 336 2.34 -7.91 2.52
CA HIS A 336 2.50 -7.81 1.07
C HIS A 336 1.16 -7.61 0.35
N ARG A 337 0.11 -8.31 0.81
CA ARG A 337 -1.26 -8.13 0.30
C ARG A 337 -1.81 -6.74 0.61
N ALA A 338 -1.64 -6.25 1.83
CA ALA A 338 -2.08 -4.92 2.22
C ALA A 338 -1.39 -3.85 1.37
N GLN A 339 -0.07 -3.94 1.19
CA GLN A 339 0.71 -3.04 0.34
C GLN A 339 0.20 -3.04 -1.11
N THR A 340 0.07 -4.23 -1.71
CA THR A 340 -0.43 -4.39 -3.10
C THR A 340 -1.84 -3.83 -3.25
N MET A 341 -2.71 -4.05 -2.25
CA MET A 341 -4.08 -3.53 -2.26
C MET A 341 -4.11 -1.99 -2.18
N LEU A 342 -3.23 -1.37 -1.40
CA LEU A 342 -3.12 0.10 -1.35
C LEU A 342 -2.68 0.67 -2.70
N TYR A 343 -1.78 -0.02 -3.41
CA TYR A 343 -1.37 0.37 -4.75
C TYR A 343 -2.51 0.32 -5.77
N THR A 344 -3.55 -0.47 -5.56
CA THR A 344 -4.73 -0.44 -6.43
C THR A 344 -5.47 0.90 -6.36
N LEU A 345 -5.50 1.55 -5.19
CA LEU A 345 -6.09 2.90 -5.04
C LEU A 345 -5.26 3.95 -5.77
N LEU A 346 -3.94 3.91 -5.56
CA LEU A 346 -3.00 4.83 -6.20
C LEU A 346 -3.04 4.68 -7.74
N ALA A 347 -3.03 3.44 -8.23
CA ALA A 347 -3.12 3.16 -9.66
C ALA A 347 -4.47 3.59 -10.25
N SER A 348 -5.59 3.38 -9.53
CA SER A 348 -6.91 3.80 -10.03
C SER A 348 -6.98 5.32 -10.27
N GLU A 349 -6.40 6.11 -9.36
CA GLU A 349 -6.33 7.56 -9.51
C GLU A 349 -5.35 7.98 -10.60
N ARG A 350 -4.16 7.36 -10.64
CA ARG A 350 -3.09 7.68 -11.60
C ARG A 350 -3.49 7.43 -13.05
N TYR A 351 -4.15 6.30 -13.31
CA TYR A 351 -4.52 5.86 -14.65
C TYR A 351 -5.97 6.23 -15.02
N GLY A 352 -6.74 6.81 -14.09
CA GLY A 352 -8.12 7.21 -14.34
C GLY A 352 -9.02 6.05 -14.79
N THR A 353 -8.79 4.86 -14.25
CA THR A 353 -9.56 3.65 -14.54
C THR A 353 -9.71 2.80 -13.28
N ASP A 354 -10.75 1.96 -13.22
CA ASP A 354 -10.91 1.05 -12.08
C ASP A 354 -9.81 -0.01 -12.09
N VAL A 355 -9.09 -0.11 -10.96
CA VAL A 355 -8.09 -1.14 -10.69
C VAL A 355 -8.62 -2.02 -9.55
N PRO A 356 -9.45 -3.04 -9.86
CA PRO A 356 -10.10 -3.88 -8.84
C PRO A 356 -9.14 -4.83 -8.11
N ASP A 357 -7.95 -5.08 -8.65
CA ASP A 357 -6.96 -5.99 -8.08
C ASP A 357 -5.53 -5.54 -8.41
N GLY A 358 -4.58 -6.08 -7.67
CA GLY A 358 -3.14 -5.98 -7.96
C GLY A 358 -2.52 -7.36 -8.08
N LEU A 359 -1.29 -7.41 -8.56
CA LEU A 359 -0.52 -8.64 -8.79
C LEU A 359 0.66 -8.66 -7.83
N LEU A 360 0.84 -9.78 -7.13
CA LEU A 360 1.95 -10.00 -6.21
C LEU A 360 2.77 -11.20 -6.70
N TYR A 361 4.02 -10.96 -7.08
CA TYR A 361 4.92 -11.96 -7.61
C TYR A 361 5.96 -12.39 -6.59
N TYR A 362 6.02 -13.69 -6.30
CA TYR A 362 7.05 -14.28 -5.46
C TYR A 362 8.13 -14.93 -6.32
N THR A 363 9.32 -14.33 -6.40
CA THR A 363 10.37 -14.80 -7.30
C THR A 363 10.93 -16.18 -6.91
N GLN A 364 10.86 -16.55 -5.63
CA GLN A 364 11.37 -17.84 -5.13
C GLN A 364 10.49 -19.03 -5.55
N THR A 365 9.18 -18.81 -5.64
CA THR A 365 8.20 -19.85 -6.01
C THR A 365 7.73 -19.71 -7.45
N ASP A 366 8.11 -18.63 -8.14
CA ASP A 366 7.66 -18.31 -9.49
C ASP A 366 6.12 -18.27 -9.62
N THR A 367 5.47 -17.76 -8.56
CA THR A 367 4.01 -17.68 -8.47
C THR A 367 3.54 -16.24 -8.45
N VAL A 368 2.54 -15.94 -9.29
CA VAL A 368 1.80 -14.68 -9.25
C VAL A 368 0.48 -14.90 -8.52
N VAL A 369 0.20 -14.01 -7.58
CA VAL A 369 -0.97 -14.04 -6.73
C VAL A 369 -1.81 -12.79 -7.01
N ARG A 370 -3.10 -12.97 -7.30
CA ARG A 370 -4.08 -11.89 -7.39
C ARG A 370 -4.44 -11.40 -5.99
N VAL A 371 -4.36 -10.08 -5.81
CA VAL A 371 -4.77 -9.40 -4.58
C VAL A 371 -5.99 -8.52 -4.88
N PRO A 372 -7.22 -9.02 -4.62
CA PRO A 372 -8.42 -8.23 -4.85
C PRO A 372 -8.59 -7.10 -3.84
N ARG A 373 -9.14 -5.97 -4.28
CA ARG A 373 -9.53 -4.82 -3.45
C ARG A 373 -10.75 -5.14 -2.59
N SER A 374 -10.54 -5.94 -1.55
CA SER A 374 -11.60 -6.33 -0.60
C SER A 374 -12.02 -5.14 0.27
N ARG A 375 -13.31 -4.83 0.27
CA ARG A 375 -13.88 -3.69 1.03
C ARG A 375 -13.52 -3.70 2.51
N ASN A 376 -13.62 -4.86 3.17
CA ASN A 376 -13.38 -4.99 4.61
C ASN A 376 -11.89 -4.82 4.97
N GLU A 377 -10.99 -5.36 4.15
CA GLU A 377 -9.55 -5.18 4.36
C GLU A 377 -9.14 -3.73 4.08
N LEU A 378 -9.66 -3.15 2.99
CA LEU A 378 -9.39 -1.76 2.67
C LEU A 378 -9.91 -0.83 3.76
N ARG A 379 -11.12 -1.09 4.29
CA ARG A 379 -11.68 -0.36 5.43
C ARG A 379 -10.75 -0.41 6.64
N GLY A 380 -10.27 -1.60 7.01
CA GLY A 380 -9.34 -1.76 8.12
C GLY A 380 -8.03 -0.98 7.92
N LEU A 381 -7.48 -0.98 6.71
CA LEU A 381 -6.30 -0.17 6.39
C LEU A 381 -6.58 1.33 6.45
N VAL A 382 -7.74 1.79 5.99
CA VAL A 382 -8.09 3.22 6.05
C VAL A 382 -8.30 3.68 7.49
N VAL A 383 -8.91 2.86 8.35
CA VAL A 383 -9.04 3.15 9.78
C VAL A 383 -7.65 3.25 10.42
N ALA A 384 -6.79 2.24 10.23
CA ALA A 384 -5.41 2.28 10.73
C ALA A 384 -4.61 3.49 10.21
N ARG A 385 -4.88 3.92 8.96
CA ARG A 385 -4.28 5.12 8.36
C ARG A 385 -4.73 6.39 9.07
N ASN A 386 -6.02 6.50 9.39
CA ASN A 386 -6.56 7.66 10.11
C ASN A 386 -5.98 7.73 11.53
N ASP A 387 -5.85 6.60 12.22
CA ASP A 387 -5.24 6.55 13.55
C ASP A 387 -3.79 7.04 13.50
N LEU A 388 -2.99 6.50 12.57
CA LEU A 388 -1.59 6.93 12.37
C LEU A 388 -1.48 8.42 12.05
N ALA A 389 -2.33 8.94 11.15
CA ALA A 389 -2.35 10.35 10.80
C ALA A 389 -2.73 11.23 12.00
N GLY A 390 -3.66 10.79 12.84
CA GLY A 390 -4.03 11.47 14.08
C GLY A 390 -2.85 11.60 15.05
N TYR A 391 -2.09 10.52 15.26
CA TYR A 391 -0.87 10.57 16.08
C TYR A 391 0.19 11.52 15.51
N MET A 392 0.35 11.57 14.19
CA MET A 392 1.28 12.50 13.54
C MET A 392 0.85 13.96 13.69
N ILE A 393 -0.44 14.29 13.57
CA ILE A 393 -0.95 15.65 13.82
C ILE A 393 -0.75 16.07 15.27
N LYS A 394 -1.07 15.19 16.24
CA LYS A 394 -0.89 15.48 17.67
C LYS A 394 0.57 15.84 17.99
N ARG A 395 1.53 15.21 17.30
CA ARG A 395 2.94 15.56 17.39
C ARG A 395 3.23 16.95 16.81
N ILE A 396 2.75 17.24 15.60
CA ILE A 396 2.99 18.55 14.94
C ILE A 396 2.37 19.70 15.74
N GLY A 397 1.17 19.51 16.31
CA GLY A 397 0.52 20.49 17.18
C GLY A 397 1.39 20.87 18.38
N ARG A 398 2.02 19.89 19.04
CA ARG A 398 2.94 20.12 20.16
C ARG A 398 4.15 20.97 19.78
N GLU A 399 4.71 20.76 18.60
CA GLU A 399 5.87 21.53 18.12
C GLU A 399 5.54 23.04 17.95
N ASN A 400 4.27 23.39 17.74
CA ASN A 400 3.80 24.77 17.60
C ASN A 400 3.36 25.41 18.94
N GLU A 401 2.98 24.60 19.94
CA GLU A 401 2.56 25.09 21.26
C GLU A 401 3.72 25.36 22.23
N VAL A 402 4.91 24.79 21.98
CA VAL A 402 6.11 25.06 22.81
C VAL A 402 6.75 26.39 22.39
N PRO A 403 6.82 27.40 23.28
CA PRO A 403 7.46 28.68 22.96
C PRO A 403 8.94 28.49 22.57
N ALA A 404 9.40 29.17 21.52
CA ALA A 404 10.77 29.07 21.00
C ALA A 404 11.87 29.27 22.07
N HIS A 405 11.58 30.05 23.12
CA HIS A 405 12.49 30.28 24.25
C HIS A 405 12.73 29.04 25.12
N LYS A 406 11.80 28.07 25.18
CA LYS A 406 11.99 26.80 25.90
C LYS A 406 12.70 25.73 25.04
N ARG A 407 12.67 25.85 23.71
CA ARG A 407 13.34 24.95 22.75
C ARG A 407 14.87 25.08 22.74
N ASN A 408 15.41 26.27 23.03
CA ASN A 408 16.84 26.58 22.96
C ASN A 408 17.59 26.55 24.31
N LYS A 409 16.98 26.06 25.40
CA LYS A 409 17.70 25.84 26.66
C LYS A 409 18.55 24.57 26.53
N THR A 410 19.86 24.70 26.77
CA THR A 410 20.84 23.61 26.69
C THR A 410 20.60 22.51 27.73
N GLU A 411 19.88 22.82 28.81
CA GLU A 411 19.41 21.87 29.84
C GLU A 411 17.98 22.23 30.25
N PRO A 412 16.98 21.37 29.98
CA PRO A 412 15.62 21.56 30.50
C PRO A 412 15.59 21.32 32.03
N GLU A 413 14.94 22.22 32.78
CA GLU A 413 14.76 22.04 34.23
C GLU A 413 13.77 20.90 34.50
N GLN A 414 13.97 20.12 35.57
CA GLN A 414 13.13 18.95 35.90
C GLN A 414 11.64 19.30 36.02
N LYS A 415 11.34 20.53 36.48
CA LYS A 415 9.97 21.06 36.54
C LYS A 415 9.38 21.35 35.16
N ASP A 416 10.18 21.78 34.18
CA ASP A 416 9.71 21.95 32.81
C ASP A 416 9.36 20.59 32.18
N ILE A 417 10.12 19.53 32.48
CA ILE A 417 9.87 18.17 31.99
C ILE A 417 8.61 17.57 32.62
N GLU A 418 8.42 17.74 33.93
CA GLU A 418 7.23 17.27 34.66
C GLU A 418 5.96 18.03 34.22
N GLU A 419 6.04 19.35 34.04
CA GLU A 419 4.90 20.17 33.58
C GLU A 419 4.52 19.87 32.12
N ILE A 420 5.51 19.64 31.25
CA ILE A 420 5.28 19.16 29.87
C ILE A 420 4.70 17.73 29.87
N GLY A 421 5.16 16.86 30.78
CA GLY A 421 4.74 15.46 30.86
C GLY A 421 3.34 15.24 31.44
N MET A 422 2.90 16.07 32.39
CA MET A 422 1.62 15.90 33.09
C MET A 422 0.38 16.27 32.26
N HIS A 423 0.52 17.13 31.24
CA HIS A 423 -0.59 17.57 30.36
C HIS A 423 -0.49 17.03 28.93
N ALA A 424 0.44 16.12 28.68
CA ALA A 424 0.84 15.69 27.35
C ALA A 424 0.03 14.46 26.86
N GLU A 425 -0.97 14.66 25.99
CA GLU A 425 -1.63 13.54 25.29
C GLU A 425 -0.61 12.69 24.50
N PRO A 426 -0.47 11.37 24.72
CA PRO A 426 0.58 10.57 24.13
C PRO A 426 0.60 10.68 22.60
N PHE A 427 1.78 11.02 22.03
CA PHE A 427 1.96 11.19 20.58
C PHE A 427 2.25 9.88 19.84
N LEU A 428 2.49 8.80 20.58
CA LEU A 428 2.65 7.45 20.05
C LEU A 428 1.47 6.57 20.49
N PRO A 429 1.05 5.62 19.65
CA PRO A 429 0.12 4.57 20.03
C PRO A 429 0.62 3.80 21.26
N PRO A 430 -0.29 3.24 22.08
CA PRO A 430 0.09 2.40 23.20
C PRO A 430 0.91 1.18 22.73
N PRO A 431 1.83 0.66 23.56
CA PRO A 431 2.52 -0.60 23.29
C PRO A 431 1.54 -1.75 23.12
N ILE A 432 1.91 -2.74 22.30
CA ILE A 432 1.13 -3.97 22.14
C ILE A 432 1.57 -5.02 23.15
N ASP A 433 0.62 -5.78 23.70
CA ASP A 433 0.89 -6.91 24.59
C ASP A 433 1.14 -8.19 23.77
N SER A 434 2.21 -8.17 22.95
CA SER A 434 2.61 -9.31 22.14
C SER A 434 4.12 -9.41 22.06
N GLU A 435 4.69 -10.25 22.92
CA GLU A 435 6.13 -10.48 23.00
C GLU A 435 6.72 -10.92 21.64
N HIS A 436 6.02 -11.75 20.87
CA HIS A 436 6.47 -12.19 19.55
C HIS A 436 6.52 -11.05 18.52
N ALA A 437 5.54 -10.14 18.52
CA ALA A 437 5.53 -9.00 17.60
C ALA A 437 6.54 -7.92 18.03
N CYS A 438 6.73 -7.71 19.34
CA CYS A 438 7.73 -6.80 19.89
C CYS A 438 9.15 -7.29 19.61
N ARG A 439 9.49 -8.56 19.87
CA ARG A 439 10.82 -9.13 19.58
C ARG A 439 11.22 -9.07 18.10
N ARG A 440 10.24 -9.06 17.18
CA ARG A 440 10.47 -8.89 15.72
C ARG A 440 10.59 -7.43 15.30
N THR A 441 10.26 -6.50 16.18
CA THR A 441 10.36 -5.07 15.93
C THR A 441 11.73 -4.61 16.40
N ARG A 442 12.63 -4.30 15.45
CA ARG A 442 14.00 -3.85 15.74
C ARG A 442 14.09 -2.46 16.39
N VAL A 443 12.95 -1.82 16.65
CA VAL A 443 12.87 -0.50 17.27
C VAL A 443 12.35 -0.67 18.70
N GLU A 444 13.13 -1.35 19.53
CA GLU A 444 12.98 -1.27 20.98
C GLU A 444 13.70 0.01 21.43
N VAL A 445 12.96 1.11 21.48
CA VAL A 445 13.40 2.26 22.26
C VAL A 445 13.05 1.93 23.70
N ALA A 446 14.06 1.61 24.51
CA ALA A 446 13.89 1.48 25.95
C ALA A 446 13.25 2.77 26.46
N GLU A 447 12.03 2.67 27.01
CA GLU A 447 11.54 3.71 27.91
C GLU A 447 12.51 3.72 29.09
N VAL A 448 13.34 4.77 29.16
CA VAL A 448 14.26 4.98 30.27
C VAL A 448 13.40 5.27 31.50
N GLY A 449 13.16 4.21 32.28
CA GLY A 449 12.35 4.29 33.48
C GLY A 449 12.16 2.94 34.16
N GLU A 450 13.23 2.16 34.35
CA GLU A 450 13.50 1.32 35.54
C GLU A 450 14.66 0.32 35.29
N SER A 451 15.67 0.39 36.17
CA SER A 451 16.77 -0.57 36.41
C SER A 451 17.38 -1.33 35.23
N ALA A 452 18.44 -0.74 34.65
CA ALA A 452 19.43 -1.45 33.84
C ALA A 452 20.37 -2.30 34.74
N GLU A 453 19.87 -3.38 35.32
CA GLU A 453 20.69 -4.45 35.92
C GLU A 453 19.96 -5.78 35.69
N SER A 454 20.33 -6.56 34.67
CA SER A 454 20.17 -8.04 34.58
C SER A 454 19.94 -8.60 33.17
N TRP A 455 20.64 -8.15 32.13
CA TRP A 455 20.76 -8.97 30.91
C TRP A 455 22.23 -9.03 30.47
N GLY A 456 22.93 -10.01 31.04
CA GLY A 456 24.28 -10.39 30.64
C GLY A 456 24.25 -11.00 29.23
N PHE A 457 24.90 -10.34 28.29
CA PHE A 457 25.22 -10.90 26.98
C PHE A 457 26.45 -11.81 27.12
N GLY A 458 26.26 -13.11 26.88
CA GLY A 458 27.33 -14.05 26.56
C GLY A 458 27.57 -14.04 25.04
N VAL A 459 28.85 -13.95 24.67
CA VAL A 459 29.46 -13.82 23.34
C VAL A 459 28.92 -14.79 22.29
#